data_AF-R6D6Q3-F1
#
_entry.id   AF-R6D6Q3-F1
#
_cell.length_a   1.000
_cell.length_b   1.000
_cell.length_c   1.000
_cell.angle_alpha   90.00
_cell.angle_beta   90.00
_cell.angle_gamma   90.00
#
_symmetry.space_group_name_H-M   'P 1'
#
loop_
_entity.id
_entity.type
_entity.pdbx_description
1 polymer ?
#
loop_
_entity_poly.entity_id
_entity_poly.type
_entity_poly.pdbx_seq_one_letter_code
_entity_poly.pdbx_strand_id
1 'polypeptide(L)'
;MLGYAGVDFFMFLSGFGLTYSYWNRKELKSSEFCKKRLVRILPTYFVCILVFGLIQHLSINDMLWQFSCIGFWIGRPYYDWYIQAILILYLTFPLFLTISRKYGIEKIALIGCVIGLMATATLVYLWKGTPILFFARMPIFFIGCYYGYLLVNDKVIKHPRVWIAMAIVGFITELLLTMTYDVEFLHKSALNTLPFILIVPGVSLLLSRLFDLIPVGVLKPFQYFGKMTLEIYLCHMSLRFICPSIHYLLPICCGVVLHYFIKYATCLINKNKK
;
A
#
# COMPACT_ATOMS: atom_id res chain seq x y z
N MET A 1 1.28 3.06 16.88
CA MET A 1 1.30 3.50 15.47
C MET A 1 1.22 2.35 14.44
N LEU A 2 1.38 1.10 14.88
CA LEU A 2 1.26 -0.13 14.05
C LEU A 2 -0.01 -0.24 13.19
N GLY A 3 -1.11 0.45 13.52
CA GLY A 3 -2.32 0.50 12.68
C GLY A 3 -2.13 1.16 11.30
N TYR A 4 -1.10 2.00 11.11
CA TYR A 4 -0.79 2.59 9.81
C TYR A 4 0.05 1.68 8.89
N ALA A 5 0.74 0.68 9.46
CA ALA A 5 1.61 -0.22 8.71
C ALA A 5 0.87 -0.96 7.58
N GLY A 6 -0.43 -1.26 7.79
CA GLY A 6 -1.27 -1.92 6.79
C GLY A 6 -1.35 -1.15 5.47
N VAL A 7 -1.38 0.18 5.53
CA VAL A 7 -1.43 1.02 4.32
C VAL A 7 -0.13 0.92 3.54
N ASP A 8 1.01 0.91 4.22
CA ASP A 8 2.33 0.77 3.60
C ASP A 8 2.49 -0.61 2.92
N PHE A 9 1.96 -1.67 3.53
CA PHE A 9 1.81 -2.97 2.87
C PHE A 9 0.89 -2.89 1.64
N PHE A 10 -0.29 -2.28 1.74
CA PHE A 10 -1.18 -2.16 0.60
C PHE A 10 -0.58 -1.35 -0.56
N MET A 11 0.21 -0.31 -0.27
CA MET A 11 0.94 0.45 -1.29
C MET A 11 2.02 -0.40 -1.97
N PHE A 12 2.87 -1.07 -1.20
CA PHE A 12 3.91 -1.97 -1.73
C PHE A 12 3.30 -3.08 -2.60
N LEU A 13 2.31 -3.79 -2.06
CA LEU A 13 1.64 -4.89 -2.74
C LEU A 13 0.88 -4.37 -3.98
N SER A 14 0.24 -3.20 -3.90
CA SER A 14 -0.40 -2.60 -5.08
C SER A 14 0.60 -2.40 -6.22
N GLY A 15 1.74 -1.75 -5.98
CA GLY A 15 2.77 -1.55 -7.00
C GLY A 15 3.31 -2.88 -7.55
N PHE A 16 3.63 -3.81 -6.67
CA PHE A 16 4.09 -5.15 -7.06
C PHE A 16 3.09 -5.87 -7.96
N GLY A 17 1.83 -5.91 -7.54
CA GLY A 17 0.80 -6.75 -8.16
C GLY A 17 0.39 -6.19 -9.51
N LEU A 18 0.42 -4.87 -9.61
CA LEU A 18 0.25 -4.15 -10.86
C LEU A 18 1.35 -4.46 -11.84
N THR A 19 2.62 -4.25 -11.47
CA THR A 19 3.74 -4.54 -12.37
C THR A 19 3.75 -6.00 -12.76
N TYR A 20 3.63 -6.90 -11.80
CA TYR A 20 3.57 -8.33 -12.05
C TYR A 20 2.48 -8.71 -13.07
N SER A 21 1.25 -8.20 -12.88
CA SER A 21 0.10 -8.60 -13.70
C SER A 21 0.15 -8.04 -15.12
N TYR A 22 0.81 -6.90 -15.30
CA TYR A 22 0.74 -6.12 -16.53
C TYR A 22 2.08 -6.03 -17.28
N TRP A 23 3.22 -6.35 -16.68
CA TRP A 23 4.55 -6.15 -17.30
C TRP A 23 4.68 -6.75 -18.70
N ASN A 24 4.29 -8.01 -18.89
CA ASN A 24 4.41 -8.73 -20.17
C ASN A 24 3.20 -8.54 -21.12
N ARG A 25 2.20 -7.72 -20.76
CA ARG A 25 1.05 -7.50 -21.65
C ARG A 25 1.40 -6.50 -22.76
N LYS A 26 1.27 -6.94 -24.02
CA LYS A 26 1.57 -6.13 -25.20
C LYS A 26 0.81 -4.80 -25.21
N GLU A 27 -0.48 -4.83 -24.89
CA GLU A 27 -1.32 -3.64 -24.84
C GLU A 27 -1.97 -3.47 -23.47
N LEU A 28 -1.91 -2.25 -22.95
CA LEU A 28 -2.64 -1.82 -21.77
C LEU A 28 -3.57 -0.68 -22.18
N LYS A 29 -4.85 -0.98 -22.39
CA LYS A 29 -5.87 0.06 -22.54
C LYS A 29 -6.08 0.74 -21.18
N SER A 30 -5.58 1.97 -21.04
CA SER A 30 -5.63 2.73 -19.78
C SER A 30 -7.06 2.84 -19.22
N SER A 31 -8.07 3.02 -20.08
CA SER A 31 -9.47 3.10 -19.68
C SER A 31 -9.99 1.80 -19.06
N GLU A 32 -9.73 0.65 -19.68
CA GLU A 32 -10.13 -0.66 -19.17
C GLU A 32 -9.39 -0.99 -17.86
N PHE A 33 -8.11 -0.62 -17.77
CA PHE A 33 -7.33 -0.77 -16.56
C PHE A 33 -7.93 0.02 -15.40
N CYS A 34 -8.17 1.33 -15.60
CA CYS A 34 -8.75 2.19 -14.57
C CYS A 34 -10.14 1.70 -14.17
N LYS A 35 -10.99 1.34 -15.14
CA LYS A 35 -12.33 0.78 -14.86
C LYS A 35 -12.27 -0.43 -13.94
N LYS A 36 -11.39 -1.41 -14.22
CA LYS A 36 -11.25 -2.61 -13.38
C LYS A 36 -10.84 -2.29 -11.94
N ARG A 37 -10.01 -1.26 -11.73
CA ARG A 37 -9.58 -0.84 -10.40
C ARG A 37 -10.66 -0.06 -9.66
N LEU A 38 -11.34 0.85 -10.35
CA LEU A 38 -12.44 1.63 -9.78
C LEU A 38 -13.59 0.72 -9.34
N VAL A 39 -14.01 -0.25 -10.15
CA VAL A 39 -15.08 -1.20 -9.80
C VAL A 39 -14.67 -2.12 -8.64
N ARG A 40 -13.38 -2.37 -8.43
CA ARG A 40 -12.90 -3.16 -7.28
C ARG A 40 -12.98 -2.37 -5.96
N ILE A 41 -12.78 -1.05 -6.00
CA ILE A 41 -12.57 -0.21 -4.81
C ILE A 41 -13.81 0.60 -4.45
N LEU A 42 -14.36 1.33 -5.44
CA LEU A 42 -15.40 2.32 -5.20
C LEU A 42 -16.70 1.76 -4.63
N PRO A 43 -17.21 0.56 -5.03
CA PRO A 43 -18.44 0.05 -4.46
C PRO A 43 -18.39 -0.07 -2.94
N THR A 44 -17.36 -0.73 -2.41
CA THR A 44 -17.15 -0.89 -0.97
C THR A 44 -16.93 0.47 -0.30
N TYR A 45 -16.07 1.30 -0.88
CA TYR A 45 -15.77 2.64 -0.36
C TYR A 45 -17.03 3.51 -0.23
N PHE A 46 -17.90 3.51 -1.23
CA PHE A 46 -19.16 4.26 -1.22
C PHE A 46 -20.18 3.68 -0.24
N VAL A 47 -20.29 2.36 -0.13
CA VAL A 47 -21.13 1.71 0.89
C VAL A 47 -20.67 2.12 2.29
N CYS A 48 -19.36 2.16 2.54
CA CYS A 48 -18.82 2.62 3.82
C CYS A 48 -19.15 4.09 4.09
N ILE A 49 -18.98 4.99 3.11
CA ILE A 49 -19.38 6.41 3.27
C ILE A 49 -20.86 6.52 3.61
N LEU A 50 -21.74 5.79 2.91
CA LEU A 50 -23.18 5.81 3.19
C LEU A 50 -23.47 5.34 4.61
N VAL A 51 -23.06 4.12 4.96
CA VAL A 51 -23.39 3.51 6.25
C VAL A 51 -22.80 4.33 7.40
N PHE A 52 -21.51 4.64 7.34
CA PHE A 52 -20.83 5.30 8.45
C PHE A 52 -21.06 6.81 8.48
N GLY A 53 -21.29 7.45 7.33
CA GLY A 53 -21.71 8.84 7.27
C GLY A 53 -23.09 9.05 7.93
N LEU A 54 -24.03 8.12 7.72
CA LEU A 54 -25.33 8.15 8.40
C LEU A 54 -25.20 7.92 9.92
N ILE A 55 -24.40 6.94 10.35
CA ILE A 55 -24.17 6.67 11.78
C ILE A 55 -23.52 7.86 12.49
N GLN A 56 -22.61 8.57 11.80
CA GLN A 56 -21.92 9.75 12.33
C GLN A 56 -22.70 11.06 12.12
N HIS A 57 -23.92 11.00 11.56
CA HIS A 57 -24.74 12.16 11.25
C HIS A 57 -24.02 13.24 10.41
N LEU A 58 -23.21 12.81 9.44
CA LEU A 58 -22.51 13.73 8.53
C LEU A 58 -23.50 14.51 7.68
N SER A 59 -23.16 15.77 7.37
CA SER A 59 -23.95 16.56 6.44
C SER A 59 -23.90 15.96 5.02
N ILE A 60 -24.96 16.13 4.24
CA ILE A 60 -25.01 15.69 2.84
C ILE A 60 -23.84 16.29 2.05
N ASN A 61 -23.49 17.55 2.32
CA ASN A 61 -22.36 18.23 1.69
C ASN A 61 -21.03 17.52 1.99
N ASP A 62 -20.80 17.11 3.24
CA ASP A 62 -19.58 16.40 3.61
C ASP A 62 -19.51 15.02 2.95
N MET A 63 -20.63 14.30 2.89
CA MET A 63 -20.71 13.03 2.17
C MET A 63 -20.42 13.21 0.67
N LEU A 64 -20.92 14.26 0.03
CA LEU A 64 -20.61 14.58 -1.37
C LEU A 64 -19.11 14.82 -1.58
N TRP A 65 -18.44 15.52 -0.66
CA TRP A 65 -16.97 15.66 -0.69
C TRP A 65 -16.27 14.30 -0.56
N GLN A 66 -16.77 13.40 0.29
CA GLN A 66 -16.20 12.06 0.43
C GLN A 66 -16.40 11.19 -0.82
N PHE A 67 -17.57 11.26 -1.46
CA PHE A 67 -17.88 10.56 -2.72
C PHE A 67 -17.05 11.06 -3.89
N SER A 68 -16.73 12.35 -3.92
CA SER A 68 -15.94 12.95 -4.98
C SER A 68 -14.50 12.43 -5.08
N CYS A 69 -14.00 11.77 -4.02
CA CYS A 69 -12.61 11.30 -3.89
C CYS A 69 -11.54 12.40 -4.01
N ILE A 70 -11.91 13.69 -4.02
CA ILE A 70 -10.96 14.80 -4.10
C ILE A 70 -10.74 15.50 -2.77
N GLY A 71 -11.61 15.29 -1.76
CA GLY A 71 -11.59 16.06 -0.52
C GLY A 71 -10.24 16.06 0.21
N PHE A 72 -9.55 14.90 0.21
CA PHE A 72 -8.21 14.73 0.79
C PHE A 72 -7.18 15.75 0.24
N TRP A 73 -7.26 16.07 -1.04
CA TRP A 73 -6.27 16.91 -1.74
C TRP A 73 -6.47 18.40 -1.52
N ILE A 74 -7.73 18.81 -1.29
CA ILE A 74 -8.13 20.21 -1.22
C ILE A 74 -8.53 20.65 0.20
N GLY A 75 -8.26 19.81 1.21
CA GLY A 75 -8.59 20.11 2.61
C GLY A 75 -10.11 20.14 2.89
N ARG A 76 -10.88 19.34 2.16
CA ARG A 76 -12.33 19.13 2.40
C ARG A 76 -12.54 17.78 3.10
N PRO A 77 -13.72 17.52 3.69
CA PRO A 77 -14.02 16.23 4.31
C PRO A 77 -13.74 15.06 3.36
N TYR A 78 -13.06 14.04 3.87
CA TYR A 78 -12.73 12.84 3.13
C TYR A 78 -12.93 11.62 4.01
N TYR A 79 -13.30 10.50 3.40
CA TYR A 79 -13.35 9.21 4.06
C TYR A 79 -12.08 8.48 3.67
N ASP A 80 -11.23 8.14 4.63
CA ASP A 80 -9.98 7.40 4.43
C ASP A 80 -9.05 7.90 3.30
N TRP A 81 -8.02 8.65 3.68
CA TRP A 81 -7.05 9.23 2.76
C TRP A 81 -6.37 8.21 1.82
N TYR A 82 -6.25 6.94 2.23
CA TYR A 82 -5.56 5.92 1.45
C TYR A 82 -6.27 5.66 0.12
N ILE A 83 -7.61 5.66 0.11
CA ILE A 83 -8.38 5.39 -1.11
C ILE A 83 -8.16 6.49 -2.14
N GLN A 84 -8.21 7.75 -1.73
CA GLN A 84 -7.95 8.87 -2.66
C GLN A 84 -6.51 8.84 -3.15
N ALA A 85 -5.55 8.49 -2.29
CA ALA A 85 -4.14 8.33 -2.63
C ALA A 85 -3.90 7.23 -3.69
N ILE A 86 -4.41 6.01 -3.46
CA ILE A 86 -4.16 4.88 -4.36
C ILE A 86 -4.83 5.07 -5.74
N LEU A 87 -5.96 5.78 -5.80
CA LEU A 87 -6.61 6.10 -7.07
C LEU A 87 -5.74 6.96 -7.99
N ILE A 88 -4.98 7.93 -7.45
CA ILE A 88 -4.02 8.71 -8.24
C ILE A 88 -2.88 7.83 -8.76
N LEU A 89 -2.37 6.92 -7.92
CA LEU A 89 -1.32 5.98 -8.36
C LEU A 89 -1.84 5.03 -9.45
N TYR A 90 -3.10 4.59 -9.36
CA TYR A 90 -3.71 3.76 -10.40
C TYR A 90 -3.94 4.55 -11.69
N LEU A 91 -4.37 5.81 -11.60
CA LEU A 91 -4.52 6.66 -12.78
C LEU A 91 -3.19 6.89 -13.50
N THR A 92 -2.10 7.05 -12.76
CA THR A 92 -0.76 7.30 -13.31
C THR A 92 0.01 6.02 -13.68
N PHE A 93 -0.41 4.85 -13.19
CA PHE A 93 0.28 3.58 -13.42
C PHE A 93 0.47 3.19 -14.90
N PRO A 94 -0.52 3.34 -15.80
CA PRO A 94 -0.33 3.02 -17.22
C PRO A 94 0.79 3.84 -17.89
N LEU A 95 0.91 5.12 -17.52
CA LEU A 95 1.99 5.99 -17.98
C LEU A 95 3.32 5.52 -17.39
N PHE A 96 3.39 5.28 -16.08
CA PHE A 96 4.57 4.72 -15.42
C PHE A 96 5.05 3.43 -16.10
N LEU A 97 4.14 2.50 -16.40
CA LEU A 97 4.48 1.23 -17.04
C LEU A 97 5.05 1.43 -18.45
N THR A 98 4.44 2.32 -19.23
CA THR A 98 4.87 2.63 -20.60
C THR A 98 6.28 3.23 -20.62
N ILE A 99 6.54 4.20 -19.76
CA ILE A 99 7.86 4.84 -19.63
C ILE A 99 8.89 3.83 -19.08
N SER A 100 8.52 3.02 -18.09
CA SER A 100 9.39 2.00 -17.49
C SER A 100 9.84 0.95 -18.49
N ARG A 101 8.97 0.51 -19.41
CA ARG A 101 9.33 -0.42 -20.48
C ARG A 101 10.32 0.19 -21.47
N LYS A 102 10.22 1.49 -21.73
CA LYS A 102 11.07 2.21 -22.69
C LYS A 102 12.45 2.56 -22.11
N TYR A 103 12.50 3.01 -20.86
CA TYR A 103 13.71 3.60 -20.26
C TYR A 103 14.33 2.77 -19.12
N GLY A 104 13.70 1.64 -18.76
CA GLY A 104 14.14 0.78 -17.67
C GLY A 104 13.42 1.09 -16.36
N ILE A 105 12.79 0.08 -15.77
CA ILE A 105 11.98 0.24 -14.55
C ILE A 105 12.82 0.61 -13.33
N GLU A 106 14.07 0.18 -13.26
CA GLU A 106 15.00 0.54 -12.18
C GLU A 106 15.14 2.06 -12.09
N LYS A 107 15.34 2.72 -13.24
CA LYS A 107 15.50 4.18 -13.33
C LYS A 107 14.20 4.90 -13.04
N ILE A 108 13.09 4.46 -13.66
CA ILE A 108 11.81 5.15 -13.52
C ILE A 108 11.22 4.97 -12.11
N ALA A 109 11.37 3.80 -11.49
CA ALA A 109 10.99 3.58 -10.11
C ALA A 109 11.84 4.44 -9.16
N LEU A 110 13.15 4.54 -9.39
CA LEU A 110 14.03 5.42 -8.60
C LEU A 110 13.62 6.89 -8.72
N ILE A 111 13.33 7.38 -9.94
CA ILE A 111 12.81 8.74 -10.15
C ILE A 111 11.50 8.94 -9.38
N GLY A 112 10.58 7.97 -9.42
CA GLY A 112 9.33 8.02 -8.64
C GLY A 112 9.58 8.10 -7.13
N CYS A 113 10.55 7.34 -6.59
CA CYS A 113 10.97 7.42 -5.20
C CYS A 113 11.55 8.81 -4.86
N VAL A 114 12.45 9.33 -5.70
CA VAL A 114 13.10 10.63 -5.49
C VAL A 114 12.08 11.76 -5.53
N ILE A 115 11.15 11.75 -6.49
CA ILE A 115 10.05 12.72 -6.55
C ILE A 115 9.20 12.67 -5.27
N GLY A 116 8.83 11.47 -4.82
CA GLY A 116 8.07 11.29 -3.57
C GLY A 116 8.79 11.84 -2.35
N LEU A 117 10.09 11.53 -2.20
CA LEU A 117 10.90 12.01 -1.09
C LEU A 117 11.14 13.52 -1.14
N MET A 118 11.41 14.09 -2.31
CA MET A 118 11.56 15.55 -2.47
C MET A 118 10.26 16.27 -2.13
N ALA A 119 9.12 15.80 -2.65
CA ALA A 119 7.82 16.37 -2.33
C ALA A 119 7.51 16.26 -0.82
N THR A 120 7.87 15.13 -0.19
CA THR A 120 7.75 14.95 1.26
C THR A 120 8.60 16.00 2.00
N ALA A 121 9.88 16.13 1.65
CA ALA A 121 10.77 17.12 2.26
C ALA A 121 10.26 18.56 2.09
N THR A 122 9.75 18.91 0.92
CA THR A 122 9.12 20.22 0.67
C THR A 122 7.89 20.43 1.55
N LEU A 123 7.01 19.43 1.69
CA LEU A 123 5.81 19.55 2.53
C LEU A 123 6.14 19.63 4.02
N VAL A 124 7.17 18.89 4.48
CA VAL A 124 7.71 19.02 5.84
C VAL A 124 8.24 20.44 6.07
N TYR A 125 9.06 20.96 5.14
CA TYR A 125 9.60 22.31 5.23
C TYR A 125 8.51 23.39 5.28
N LEU A 126 7.48 23.25 4.43
CA LEU A 126 6.34 24.17 4.41
C LEU A 126 5.36 23.96 5.57
N TRP A 127 5.59 22.94 6.41
CA TRP A 127 4.68 22.51 7.47
C TRP A 127 3.25 22.26 6.97
N LYS A 128 3.13 21.77 5.72
CA LYS A 128 1.85 21.61 5.01
C LYS A 128 1.34 20.17 5.06
N GLY A 129 0.42 19.96 6.01
CA GLY A 129 -0.83 19.22 5.85
C GLY A 129 -0.82 17.74 5.40
N THR A 130 -2.03 17.20 5.32
CA THR A 130 -2.37 15.79 5.00
C THR A 130 -1.79 15.21 3.70
N PRO A 131 -1.48 15.97 2.62
CA PRO A 131 -0.89 15.40 1.40
C PRO A 131 0.46 14.72 1.62
N ILE A 132 1.17 15.05 2.70
CA ILE A 132 2.42 14.40 3.09
C ILE A 132 2.27 12.87 3.18
N LEU A 133 1.09 12.39 3.59
CA LEU A 133 0.77 10.96 3.71
C LEU A 133 0.85 10.22 2.39
N PHE A 134 0.55 10.89 1.28
CA PHE A 134 0.66 10.34 -0.07
C PHE A 134 2.11 10.33 -0.54
N PHE A 135 2.78 11.49 -0.52
CA PHE A 135 4.12 11.61 -1.08
C PHE A 135 5.15 10.77 -0.33
N ALA A 136 5.04 10.65 0.99
CA ALA A 136 5.91 9.81 1.80
C ALA A 136 5.79 8.31 1.45
N ARG A 137 4.69 7.91 0.80
CA ARG A 137 4.39 6.52 0.41
C ARG A 137 4.55 6.23 -1.07
N MET A 138 4.82 7.23 -1.88
CA MET A 138 5.24 7.00 -3.28
C MET A 138 6.45 6.06 -3.35
N PRO A 139 7.52 6.21 -2.54
CA PRO A 139 8.69 5.33 -2.62
C PRO A 139 8.33 3.86 -2.44
N ILE A 140 7.52 3.52 -1.44
CA ILE A 140 7.18 2.14 -1.15
C ILE A 140 6.31 1.50 -2.24
N PHE A 141 5.44 2.27 -2.89
CA PHE A 141 4.71 1.82 -4.07
C PHE A 141 5.65 1.49 -5.23
N PHE A 142 6.61 2.37 -5.56
CA PHE A 142 7.55 2.15 -6.67
C PHE A 142 8.57 1.05 -6.39
N ILE A 143 9.00 0.88 -5.12
CA ILE A 143 9.78 -0.29 -4.71
C ILE A 143 8.96 -1.55 -4.94
N GLY A 144 7.68 -1.55 -4.57
CA GLY A 144 6.72 -2.61 -4.92
C GLY A 144 6.73 -2.92 -6.41
N CYS A 145 6.59 -1.90 -7.27
CA CYS A 145 6.64 -2.06 -8.72
C CYS A 145 7.92 -2.75 -9.18
N TYR A 146 9.08 -2.33 -8.68
CA TYR A 146 10.38 -2.94 -9.03
C TYR A 146 10.46 -4.41 -8.60
N TYR A 147 9.98 -4.77 -7.41
CA TYR A 147 9.94 -6.16 -6.97
C TYR A 147 9.00 -7.02 -7.82
N GLY A 148 7.84 -6.47 -8.21
CA GLY A 148 6.93 -7.14 -9.14
C GLY A 148 7.59 -7.39 -10.51
N TYR A 149 8.43 -6.45 -10.96
CA TYR A 149 9.24 -6.61 -12.18
C TYR A 149 10.31 -7.70 -12.05
N LEU A 150 11.05 -7.73 -10.93
CA LEU A 150 12.06 -8.77 -10.73
C LEU A 150 11.43 -10.14 -10.85
N LEU A 151 10.29 -10.33 -10.19
CA LEU A 151 9.59 -11.59 -10.18
C LEU A 151 9.07 -12.00 -11.57
N VAL A 152 8.39 -11.12 -12.28
CA VAL A 152 7.77 -11.46 -13.58
C VAL A 152 8.81 -11.74 -14.69
N ASN A 153 10.07 -11.37 -14.46
CA ASN A 153 11.20 -11.67 -15.34
C ASN A 153 12.17 -12.70 -14.73
N ASP A 154 11.73 -13.45 -13.73
CA ASP A 154 12.51 -14.50 -13.05
C ASP A 154 13.89 -14.02 -12.54
N LYS A 155 14.02 -12.72 -12.25
CA LYS A 155 15.24 -12.12 -11.72
C LYS A 155 15.34 -12.40 -10.23
N VAL A 156 16.52 -12.84 -9.81
CA VAL A 156 16.82 -13.11 -8.39
C VAL A 156 16.99 -11.79 -7.64
N ILE A 157 16.33 -11.70 -6.48
CA ILE A 157 16.57 -10.60 -5.54
C ILE A 157 17.97 -10.77 -4.97
N LYS A 158 18.85 -9.82 -5.28
CA LYS A 158 20.21 -9.79 -4.76
C LYS A 158 20.19 -9.53 -3.26
N HIS A 159 20.97 -10.30 -2.51
CA HIS A 159 21.19 -10.15 -1.07
C HIS A 159 19.90 -10.02 -0.23
N PRO A 160 18.99 -11.01 -0.23
CA PRO A 160 17.73 -10.93 0.52
C PRO A 160 17.93 -10.75 2.03
N ARG A 161 19.08 -11.17 2.58
CA ARG A 161 19.46 -10.95 3.98
C ARG A 161 19.65 -9.46 4.31
N VAL A 162 20.13 -8.65 3.36
CA VAL A 162 20.31 -7.20 3.55
C VAL A 162 18.94 -6.53 3.70
N TRP A 163 17.95 -6.94 2.91
CA TRP A 163 16.58 -6.43 3.04
C TRP A 163 15.93 -6.80 4.36
N ILE A 164 16.15 -8.02 4.85
CA ILE A 164 15.69 -8.42 6.19
C ILE A 164 16.40 -7.59 7.29
N ALA A 165 17.71 -7.38 7.17
CA ALA A 165 18.45 -6.53 8.10
C ALA A 165 17.96 -5.08 8.09
N MET A 166 17.69 -4.51 6.91
CA MET A 166 17.10 -3.18 6.77
C MET A 166 15.71 -3.09 7.39
N ALA A 167 14.91 -4.16 7.34
CA ALA A 167 13.62 -4.18 8.03
C ALA A 167 13.77 -4.18 9.56
N ILE A 168 14.78 -4.87 10.10
CA ILE A 168 15.10 -4.80 11.54
C ILE A 168 15.53 -3.38 11.92
N VAL A 169 16.43 -2.77 11.14
CA VAL A 169 16.86 -1.38 11.34
C VAL A 169 15.66 -0.44 11.29
N GLY A 170 14.80 -0.55 10.28
CA GLY A 170 13.60 0.26 10.15
C GLY A 170 12.64 0.09 11.31
N PHE A 171 12.47 -1.14 11.83
CA PHE A 171 11.65 -1.41 13.00
C PHE A 171 12.21 -0.77 14.27
N ILE A 172 13.53 -0.88 14.50
CA ILE A 172 14.20 -0.21 15.61
C ILE A 172 14.04 1.31 15.49
N THR A 173 14.22 1.87 14.28
CA THR A 173 14.02 3.30 14.03
C THR A 173 12.58 3.74 14.33
N GLU A 174 11.57 2.99 13.89
CA GLU A 174 10.15 3.31 14.19
C GLU A 174 9.86 3.28 15.70
N LEU A 175 10.41 2.30 16.42
CA LEU A 175 10.28 2.20 17.87
C LEU A 175 10.91 3.40 18.57
N LEU A 176 12.17 3.74 18.23
CA LEU A 176 12.89 4.86 18.82
C LEU A 176 12.17 6.20 18.56
N LEU A 177 11.70 6.41 17.33
CA LEU A 177 10.95 7.61 16.95
C LEU A 177 9.65 7.73 17.76
N THR A 178 8.90 6.64 17.91
CA THR A 178 7.63 6.61 18.66
C THR A 178 7.83 6.82 20.15
N MET A 179 8.98 6.41 20.71
CA MET A 179 9.32 6.64 22.12
C MET A 179 9.83 8.05 22.40
N THR A 180 10.40 8.72 21.40
CA THR A 180 11.09 10.01 21.56
C THR A 180 10.19 11.20 21.23
N TYR A 181 9.34 11.08 20.22
CA TYR A 181 8.55 12.19 19.69
C TYR A 181 7.04 11.95 19.86
N ASP A 182 6.30 13.04 19.98
CA ASP A 182 4.85 13.00 20.05
C ASP A 182 4.21 12.66 18.69
N VAL A 183 2.93 12.27 18.73
CA VAL A 183 2.17 11.82 17.56
C VAL A 183 2.01 12.92 16.51
N GLU A 184 1.86 14.17 16.93
CA GLU A 184 1.64 15.30 16.02
C GLU A 184 2.91 15.58 15.23
N PHE A 185 4.06 15.67 15.91
CA PHE A 185 5.36 15.84 15.26
C PHE A 185 5.63 14.71 14.26
N LEU A 186 5.44 13.46 14.66
CA LEU A 186 5.68 12.30 13.79
C LEU A 186 4.79 12.30 12.55
N HIS A 187 3.54 12.77 12.66
CA HIS A 187 2.63 12.87 11.53
C HIS A 187 3.00 14.00 10.57
N LYS A 188 3.34 15.19 11.11
CA LYS A 188 3.72 16.36 10.29
C LYS A 188 5.09 16.22 9.62
N SER A 189 5.98 15.42 10.19
CA SER A 189 7.30 15.13 9.64
C SER A 189 7.34 13.88 8.74
N ALA A 190 6.22 13.15 8.62
CA ALA A 190 6.12 11.83 7.99
C ALA A 190 7.04 10.74 8.58
N LEU A 191 7.69 11.00 9.71
CA LEU A 191 8.61 10.06 10.36
C LEU A 191 7.90 8.79 10.88
N ASN A 192 6.58 8.84 11.08
CA ASN A 192 5.77 7.64 11.33
C ASN A 192 5.50 6.78 10.08
N THR A 193 6.01 7.15 8.91
CA THR A 193 5.76 6.45 7.63
C THR A 193 7.04 6.05 6.92
N LEU A 194 8.06 6.92 6.92
CA LEU A 194 9.32 6.70 6.21
C LEU A 194 10.05 5.41 6.60
N PRO A 195 10.08 4.98 7.89
CA PRO A 195 10.70 3.70 8.25
C PRO A 195 10.09 2.49 7.52
N PHE A 196 8.81 2.56 7.14
CA PHE A 196 8.14 1.47 6.45
C PHE A 196 8.70 1.19 5.05
N ILE A 197 9.37 2.16 4.42
CA ILE A 197 10.13 1.97 3.17
C ILE A 197 11.16 0.84 3.32
N LEU A 198 11.76 0.72 4.51
CA LEU A 198 12.73 -0.32 4.85
C LEU A 198 12.06 -1.58 5.41
N ILE A 199 11.04 -1.41 6.25
CA ILE A 199 10.35 -2.51 6.94
C ILE A 199 9.63 -3.42 5.94
N VAL A 200 8.76 -2.86 5.10
CA VAL A 200 7.80 -3.64 4.33
C VAL A 200 8.45 -4.59 3.31
N PRO A 201 9.47 -4.20 2.51
CA PRO A 201 10.11 -5.14 1.60
C PRO A 201 10.78 -6.30 2.34
N GLY A 202 11.50 -6.02 3.44
CA GLY A 202 12.19 -7.07 4.21
C GLY A 202 11.23 -7.99 4.94
N VAL A 203 10.18 -7.45 5.56
CA VAL A 203 9.11 -8.25 6.18
C VAL A 203 8.37 -9.08 5.14
N SER A 204 8.14 -8.54 3.94
CA SER A 204 7.55 -9.30 2.84
C SER A 204 8.42 -10.49 2.43
N LEU A 205 9.74 -10.35 2.41
CA LEU A 205 10.66 -11.45 2.14
C LEU A 205 10.74 -12.45 3.29
N LEU A 206 10.64 -12.00 4.53
CA LEU A 206 10.64 -12.89 5.70
C LEU A 206 9.37 -13.73 5.74
N LEU A 207 8.21 -13.09 5.70
CA LEU A 207 6.92 -13.75 5.68
C LEU A 207 6.79 -14.67 4.47
N SER A 208 7.53 -14.38 3.40
CA SER A 208 7.54 -15.23 2.22
C SER A 208 8.05 -16.63 2.52
N ARG A 209 9.24 -16.66 3.13
CA ARG A 209 9.89 -17.89 3.54
C ARG A 209 9.13 -18.61 4.64
N LEU A 210 8.53 -17.86 5.57
CA LEU A 210 7.72 -18.46 6.62
C LEU A 210 6.50 -19.18 6.04
N PHE A 211 5.85 -18.61 5.02
CA PHE A 211 4.71 -19.26 4.39
C PHE A 211 5.07 -20.49 3.56
N ASP A 212 6.30 -20.59 3.05
CA ASP A 212 6.77 -21.82 2.40
C ASP A 212 6.85 -23.01 3.37
N LEU A 213 6.92 -22.75 4.69
CA LEU A 213 6.93 -23.78 5.73
C LEU A 213 5.53 -24.27 6.13
N ILE A 214 4.47 -23.56 5.72
CA ILE A 214 3.09 -23.86 6.15
C ILE A 214 2.39 -24.70 5.08
N PRO A 215 1.73 -25.83 5.44
CA PRO A 215 0.97 -26.63 4.49
C PRO A 215 -0.14 -25.82 3.80
N VAL A 216 -0.29 -26.02 2.49
CA VAL A 216 -1.29 -25.30 1.68
C VAL A 216 -2.71 -25.44 2.22
N GLY A 217 -3.06 -26.58 2.83
CA GLY A 217 -4.38 -26.82 3.44
C GLY A 217 -4.72 -25.82 4.54
N VAL A 218 -3.76 -25.51 5.42
CA VAL A 218 -3.91 -24.53 6.51
C VAL A 218 -4.08 -23.11 5.97
N LEU A 219 -3.49 -22.82 4.80
CA LEU A 219 -3.53 -21.51 4.17
C LEU A 219 -4.81 -21.24 3.36
N LYS A 220 -5.66 -22.25 3.09
CA LYS A 220 -6.88 -22.09 2.28
C LYS A 220 -7.91 -21.13 2.88
N PRO A 221 -8.27 -21.20 4.19
CA PRO A 221 -9.20 -20.23 4.78
C PRO A 221 -8.65 -18.81 4.70
N PHE A 222 -7.36 -18.64 4.94
CA PHE A 222 -6.68 -17.34 4.84
C PHE A 222 -6.74 -16.76 3.40
N GLN A 223 -6.70 -17.58 2.36
CA GLN A 223 -6.88 -17.11 0.98
C GLN A 223 -8.26 -16.48 0.72
N TYR A 224 -9.30 -16.95 1.42
CA TYR A 224 -10.63 -16.36 1.30
C TYR A 224 -10.67 -14.94 1.88
N PHE A 225 -10.17 -14.77 3.11
CA PHE A 225 -10.08 -13.46 3.77
C PHE A 225 -9.17 -12.49 3.01
N GLY A 226 -8.11 -13.01 2.38
CA GLY A 226 -7.20 -12.25 1.51
C GLY A 226 -7.89 -11.55 0.33
N LYS A 227 -9.04 -12.06 -0.14
CA LYS A 227 -9.81 -11.40 -1.20
C LYS A 227 -10.64 -10.23 -0.71
N MET A 228 -10.93 -10.17 0.59
CA MET A 228 -11.80 -9.18 1.23
C MET A 228 -11.01 -8.14 2.04
N THR A 229 -9.70 -8.02 1.82
CA THR A 229 -8.81 -7.26 2.70
C THR A 229 -9.08 -5.77 2.67
N LEU A 230 -9.48 -5.27 1.50
CA LEU A 230 -9.88 -3.87 1.35
C LEU A 230 -11.17 -3.58 2.11
N GLU A 231 -12.15 -4.48 2.00
CA GLU A 231 -13.42 -4.42 2.71
C GLU A 231 -13.20 -4.45 4.22
N ILE A 232 -12.39 -5.40 4.69
CA ILE A 232 -12.04 -5.54 6.11
C ILE A 232 -11.32 -4.29 6.61
N TYR A 233 -10.40 -3.73 5.82
CA TYR A 233 -9.69 -2.49 6.14
C TYR A 233 -10.65 -1.29 6.28
N LEU A 234 -11.51 -1.05 5.28
CA LEU A 234 -12.43 0.09 5.29
C LEU A 234 -13.43 0.00 6.45
N CYS A 235 -14.00 -1.19 6.68
CA CYS A 235 -14.87 -1.42 7.82
C CYS A 235 -14.14 -1.20 9.15
N HIS A 236 -12.90 -1.69 9.28
CA HIS A 236 -12.11 -1.47 10.49
C HIS A 236 -11.80 0.00 10.74
N MET A 237 -11.40 0.74 9.70
CA MET A 237 -11.11 2.16 9.79
C MET A 237 -12.32 2.94 10.27
N SER A 238 -13.51 2.61 9.79
CA SER A 238 -14.76 3.19 10.29
C SER A 238 -15.11 2.78 11.72
N LEU A 239 -15.00 1.49 12.04
CA LEU A 239 -15.33 0.98 13.38
C LEU A 239 -14.42 1.59 14.45
N ARG A 240 -13.17 1.91 14.11
CA ARG A 240 -12.26 2.63 15.01
C ARG A 240 -12.82 3.97 15.48
N PHE A 241 -13.56 4.69 14.63
CA PHE A 241 -14.16 5.98 15.00
C PHE A 241 -15.38 5.82 15.91
N ILE A 242 -16.09 4.70 15.82
CA ILE A 242 -17.31 4.43 16.61
C ILE A 242 -16.98 3.73 17.94
N CYS A 243 -16.07 2.76 17.92
CA CYS A 243 -15.67 1.98 19.08
C CYS A 243 -14.14 1.82 19.13
N PRO A 244 -13.44 2.71 19.85
CA PRO A 244 -11.98 2.70 19.94
C PRO A 244 -11.39 1.37 20.47
N SER A 245 -12.17 0.60 21.24
CA SER A 245 -11.77 -0.67 21.86
C SER A 245 -11.55 -1.83 20.87
N ILE A 246 -12.03 -1.72 19.62
CA ILE A 246 -11.92 -2.77 18.58
C ILE A 246 -10.51 -2.84 17.93
N HIS A 247 -9.56 -2.03 18.41
CA HIS A 247 -8.25 -1.81 17.78
C HIS A 247 -7.41 -3.09 17.52
N TYR A 248 -7.58 -4.16 18.30
CA TYR A 248 -6.69 -5.32 18.30
C TYR A 248 -6.94 -6.39 17.22
N LEU A 249 -8.05 -6.34 16.47
CA LEU A 249 -8.42 -7.43 15.54
C LEU A 249 -7.69 -7.42 14.16
N LEU A 250 -7.14 -6.28 13.73
CA LEU A 250 -6.67 -6.09 12.35
C LEU A 250 -5.27 -6.64 11.99
N PRO A 251 -4.25 -6.65 12.87
CA PRO A 251 -2.90 -7.11 12.52
C PRO A 251 -2.88 -8.56 11.98
N ILE A 252 -3.83 -9.39 12.45
CA ILE A 252 -4.00 -10.79 12.07
C ILE A 252 -4.49 -10.91 10.61
N CYS A 253 -5.33 -9.98 10.14
CA CYS A 253 -5.88 -10.00 8.78
C CYS A 253 -4.90 -9.47 7.73
N CYS A 254 -4.00 -8.54 8.10
CA CYS A 254 -3.01 -7.97 7.18
C CYS A 254 -1.87 -8.96 6.84
N GLY A 255 -1.46 -9.82 7.77
CA GLY A 255 -0.46 -10.87 7.50
C GLY A 255 -0.90 -11.88 6.42
N VAL A 256 -2.21 -12.04 6.27
CA VAL A 256 -2.84 -12.97 5.33
C VAL A 256 -2.82 -12.48 3.89
N VAL A 257 -2.78 -11.16 3.65
CA VAL A 257 -2.69 -10.56 2.30
C VAL A 257 -1.31 -10.80 1.69
N LEU A 258 -0.30 -10.75 2.55
CA LEU A 258 1.09 -10.98 2.18
C LEU A 258 1.31 -12.38 1.61
N HIS A 259 0.56 -13.37 2.11
CA HIS A 259 0.58 -14.76 1.66
C HIS A 259 0.30 -14.89 0.15
N TYR A 260 -0.65 -14.11 -0.38
CA TYR A 260 -1.03 -14.20 -1.79
C TYR A 260 0.06 -13.67 -2.73
N PHE A 261 0.68 -12.55 -2.34
CA PHE A 261 1.75 -11.93 -3.12
C PHE A 261 2.97 -12.81 -3.23
N ILE A 262 3.27 -13.53 -2.16
CA ILE A 262 4.45 -14.37 -2.09
C ILE A 262 4.21 -15.69 -2.82
N LYS A 263 3.07 -16.34 -2.58
CA LYS A 263 2.83 -17.66 -3.17
C LYS A 263 2.73 -17.61 -4.68
N TYR A 264 2.19 -16.51 -5.21
CA TYR A 264 2.19 -16.27 -6.66
C TYR A 264 3.60 -15.98 -7.20
N ALA A 265 4.48 -15.42 -6.35
CA ALA A 265 5.90 -15.27 -6.64
C ALA A 265 6.66 -16.61 -6.66
N THR A 266 6.46 -17.46 -5.67
CA THR A 266 7.19 -18.73 -5.56
C THR A 266 6.66 -19.81 -6.51
N CYS A 267 5.37 -19.77 -6.89
CA CYS A 267 4.79 -20.73 -7.83
C CYS A 267 5.27 -20.55 -9.29
N LEU A 268 5.72 -19.35 -9.68
CA LEU A 268 6.37 -19.14 -10.97
C LEU A 268 7.81 -19.67 -11.00
N ILE A 269 8.57 -19.43 -9.93
CA ILE A 269 9.98 -19.85 -9.84
C ILE A 269 10.11 -21.38 -9.92
N ASN A 270 9.12 -22.12 -9.41
CA ASN A 270 9.10 -23.59 -9.46
C ASN A 270 8.55 -24.18 -10.78
N LYS A 271 7.92 -23.37 -11.65
CA LYS A 271 7.52 -23.84 -12.99
C LYS A 271 8.66 -23.81 -14.01
N ASN A 272 9.76 -23.10 -13.72
CA ASN A 272 10.96 -23.04 -14.57
C ASN A 272 12.05 -24.07 -14.17
N LYS A 273 11.71 -25.03 -13.29
CA LYS A 273 12.60 -26.14 -12.89
C LYS A 273 12.03 -27.53 -13.25
N LYS A 274 11.09 -27.59 -14.18
CA LYS A 274 10.66 -28.83 -14.85
C LYS A 274 10.74 -28.66 -16.34
#